data_AF-A0A3A4W500-F1
#
_entry.id   AF-A0A3A4W500-F1
#
_cell.length_a   1.000
_cell.length_b   1.000
_cell.length_c   1.000
_cell.angle_alpha   90.00
_cell.angle_beta   90.00
_cell.angle_gamma   90.00
#
_symmetry.space_group_name_H-M   'P 1'
#
loop_
_entity.id
_entity.type
_entity.pdbx_description
1 polymer ?
#
loop_
_entity_poly.entity_id
_entity_poly.type
_entity_poly.pdbx_seq_one_letter_code
_entity_poly.pdbx_strand_id
1 'polypeptide(L)'
;MDGTWNDETGKDGDSVVTNIAKLYKSLDVDSEMQISRYFRGVGSDEESTRMETWIGGATGKNEKRIRDNAYSTIAKEYRNGDRIFIFGFSRGAASARMLASQLHKEGIPHEDHGYHGAPGKSRNKTYRKLVREL
;
A
#
# COMPACT_ATOMS: atom_id res chain seq x y z
N MET A 1 -4.31 -2.57 -3.46
CA MET A 1 -3.49 -1.64 -4.26
C MET A 1 -4.09 -1.54 -5.64
N ASP A 2 -4.64 -0.38 -6.02
CA ASP A 2 -5.35 -0.27 -7.29
C ASP A 2 -4.42 0.00 -8.48
N GLY A 3 -4.91 -0.33 -9.67
CA GLY A 3 -4.30 0.02 -10.94
C GLY A 3 -4.33 1.53 -11.19
N THR A 4 -3.51 1.97 -12.14
CA THR A 4 -3.41 3.37 -12.57
C THR A 4 -4.75 3.96 -12.97
N TRP A 5 -4.91 5.28 -12.76
CA TRP A 5 -6.05 6.05 -13.29
C TRP A 5 -7.43 5.67 -12.75
N ASN A 6 -7.51 4.95 -11.62
CA ASN A 6 -8.78 4.68 -10.95
C ASN A 6 -8.85 5.41 -9.60
N ASP A 7 -9.85 6.27 -9.48
CA ASP A 7 -10.23 6.94 -8.25
C ASP A 7 -11.44 6.21 -7.61
N GLU A 8 -11.49 6.23 -6.29
CA GLU A 8 -12.59 5.60 -5.52
C GLU A 8 -13.93 6.35 -5.65
N THR A 9 -13.91 7.50 -6.32
CA THR A 9 -14.95 8.52 -6.33
C THR A 9 -15.81 8.56 -7.58
N GLY A 10 -15.39 8.02 -8.73
CA GLY A 10 -16.25 7.95 -9.92
C GLY A 10 -16.87 9.29 -10.32
N LYS A 11 -16.18 10.41 -10.08
CA LYS A 11 -16.80 11.74 -10.16
C LYS A 11 -17.09 12.23 -11.58
N ASP A 12 -16.60 11.56 -12.60
CA ASP A 12 -16.79 11.97 -14.00
C ASP A 12 -17.57 10.95 -14.84
N GLY A 13 -18.37 10.08 -14.22
CA GLY A 13 -19.33 9.22 -14.93
C GLY A 13 -18.75 8.11 -15.80
N ASP A 14 -17.42 8.01 -15.93
CA ASP A 14 -16.74 7.07 -16.83
C ASP A 14 -15.55 6.30 -16.17
N SER A 15 -15.27 6.54 -14.89
CA SER A 15 -14.28 5.76 -14.13
C SER A 15 -14.89 4.44 -13.67
N VAL A 16 -14.55 3.35 -14.35
CA VAL A 16 -14.93 1.99 -13.95
C VAL A 16 -14.34 1.69 -12.57
N VAL A 17 -15.18 1.69 -11.53
CA VAL A 17 -14.76 1.27 -10.17
C VAL A 17 -14.15 -0.12 -10.24
N THR A 18 -12.87 -0.24 -9.88
CA THR A 18 -12.15 -1.50 -9.98
C THR A 18 -12.68 -2.53 -9.00
N ASN A 19 -12.39 -3.80 -9.29
CA ASN A 19 -12.64 -4.86 -8.33
C ASN A 19 -11.85 -4.66 -7.01
N ILE A 20 -10.74 -3.93 -7.02
CA ILE A 20 -10.01 -3.60 -5.78
C ILE A 20 -10.79 -2.58 -4.95
N ALA A 21 -11.31 -1.52 -5.57
CA ALA A 21 -12.15 -0.54 -4.89
C ALA A 21 -13.48 -1.16 -4.40
N LYS A 22 -14.11 -2.02 -5.22
CA LYS A 22 -15.32 -2.78 -4.82
C LYS A 22 -15.04 -3.71 -3.64
N LEU A 23 -13.96 -4.50 -3.71
CA LEU A 23 -13.54 -5.38 -2.63
C LEU A 23 -13.33 -4.59 -1.34
N TYR A 24 -12.56 -3.49 -1.41
CA TYR A 24 -12.30 -2.63 -0.25
C TYR A 24 -13.59 -2.08 0.38
N LYS A 25 -14.54 -1.62 -0.44
CA LYS A 25 -15.85 -1.13 0.03
C LYS A 25 -16.74 -2.23 0.65
N SER A 26 -16.51 -3.49 0.30
CA SER A 26 -17.24 -4.63 0.88
C SER A 26 -16.60 -5.18 2.17
N LEU A 27 -15.40 -4.74 2.50
CA LEU A 27 -14.75 -5.14 3.75
C LEU A 27 -15.41 -4.42 4.93
N ASP A 28 -15.54 -5.12 6.05
CA ASP A 28 -15.97 -4.53 7.30
C ASP A 28 -14.83 -3.67 7.87
N VAL A 29 -14.92 -2.36 7.63
CA VAL A 29 -13.86 -1.40 7.96
C VAL A 29 -13.92 -0.96 9.44
N ASP A 30 -15.00 -1.31 10.15
CA ASP A 30 -15.26 -0.90 11.55
C ASP A 30 -15.12 -2.06 12.56
N SER A 31 -14.68 -3.24 12.12
CA SER A 31 -14.38 -4.34 13.03
C SER A 31 -13.02 -4.13 13.71
N GLU A 32 -12.98 -4.21 15.04
CA GLU A 32 -11.71 -4.20 15.80
C GLU A 32 -10.76 -5.34 15.40
N MET A 33 -11.26 -6.37 14.71
CA MET A 33 -10.48 -7.53 14.25
C MET A 33 -9.95 -7.41 12.82
N GLN A 34 -10.31 -6.37 12.05
CA GLN A 34 -9.94 -6.25 10.64
C GLN A 34 -9.57 -4.82 10.24
N ILE A 35 -8.28 -4.59 10.00
CA ILE A 35 -7.78 -3.31 9.50
C ILE A 35 -7.66 -3.38 7.97
N SER A 36 -8.35 -2.48 7.27
CA SER A 36 -8.37 -2.41 5.82
C SER A 36 -7.73 -1.11 5.34
N ARG A 37 -6.89 -1.17 4.29
CA ARG A 37 -6.27 0.03 3.67
C ARG A 37 -6.34 -0.02 2.15
N TYR A 38 -6.75 1.09 1.54
CA TYR A 38 -6.79 1.27 0.10
C TYR A 38 -5.65 2.18 -0.36
N PHE A 39 -4.93 1.73 -1.38
CA PHE A 39 -3.83 2.48 -1.99
C PHE A 39 -4.20 2.78 -3.44
N ARG A 40 -4.46 4.05 -3.74
CA ARG A 40 -4.77 4.55 -5.09
C ARG A 40 -3.60 4.28 -6.04
N GLY A 41 -3.93 3.96 -7.30
CA GLY A 41 -2.92 3.71 -8.32
C GLY A 41 -2.20 4.97 -8.81
N VAL A 42 -1.06 4.78 -9.48
CA VAL A 42 -0.25 5.87 -10.05
C VAL A 42 -1.03 6.62 -11.13
N GLY A 43 -1.01 7.97 -11.09
CA GLY A 43 -1.63 8.83 -12.11
C GLY A 43 -3.04 9.31 -11.78
N SER A 44 -3.54 9.18 -10.55
CA SER A 44 -4.85 9.75 -10.20
C SER A 44 -4.88 11.28 -10.07
N ASP A 45 -3.71 11.92 -10.12
CA ASP A 45 -3.55 13.36 -10.06
C ASP A 45 -2.80 13.79 -11.33
N GLU A 46 -3.43 14.67 -12.11
CA GLU A 46 -2.95 15.35 -13.33
C GLU A 46 -3.20 14.69 -14.70
N GLU A 47 -4.03 15.42 -15.45
CA GLU A 47 -4.40 15.33 -16.86
C GLU A 47 -3.17 15.18 -17.77
N SER A 48 -2.78 13.94 -18.10
CA SER A 48 -1.84 13.69 -19.19
C SER A 48 -2.05 12.30 -19.82
N THR A 49 -2.39 12.35 -21.12
CA THR A 49 -2.49 11.31 -22.14
C THR A 49 -2.54 9.83 -21.68
N ARG A 50 -3.78 9.32 -21.62
CA ARG A 50 -4.25 7.99 -21.17
C ARG A 50 -3.46 6.75 -21.67
N MET A 51 -2.78 6.83 -22.81
CA MET A 51 -2.09 5.70 -23.46
C MET A 51 -0.56 5.86 -23.50
N GLU A 52 -0.05 7.10 -23.54
CA GLU A 52 1.39 7.37 -23.63
C GLU A 52 2.09 7.08 -22.29
N THR A 53 1.44 7.32 -21.14
CA THR A 53 2.02 7.04 -19.81
C THR A 53 2.15 5.54 -19.51
N TRP A 54 1.40 4.68 -20.22
CA TRP A 54 1.54 3.22 -20.12
C TRP A 54 2.85 2.71 -20.72
N ILE A 55 3.33 3.36 -21.78
CA ILE A 55 4.53 2.98 -22.54
C ILE A 55 5.73 3.88 -22.15
N GLY A 56 5.48 5.14 -21.83
CA GLY A 56 6.47 6.19 -21.60
C GLY A 56 6.72 6.48 -20.12
N GLY A 57 7.57 5.68 -19.48
CA GLY A 57 8.61 6.19 -18.57
C GLY A 57 8.26 6.90 -17.26
N ALA A 58 7.01 7.21 -16.92
CA ALA A 58 6.66 7.90 -15.66
C ALA A 58 6.65 7.00 -14.41
N THR A 59 7.15 5.77 -14.51
CA THR A 59 6.62 4.62 -13.77
C THR A 59 7.33 4.25 -12.46
N GLY A 60 8.60 4.62 -12.24
CA GLY A 60 9.39 4.09 -11.11
C GLY A 60 9.24 4.82 -9.76
N LYS A 61 9.28 6.16 -9.74
CA LYS A 61 9.27 6.94 -8.48
C LYS A 61 7.90 6.90 -7.78
N ASN A 62 6.82 7.02 -8.56
CA ASN A 62 5.46 6.99 -8.03
C ASN A 62 5.07 5.59 -7.54
N GLU A 63 5.52 4.53 -8.22
CA GLU A 63 5.35 3.14 -7.79
C GLU A 63 6.04 2.91 -6.44
N LYS A 64 7.32 3.29 -6.35
CA LYS A 64 8.09 3.15 -5.11
C LYS A 64 7.42 3.87 -3.95
N ARG A 65 6.90 5.09 -4.16
CA ARG A 65 6.20 5.86 -3.12
C ARG A 65 4.95 5.14 -2.60
N ILE A 66 4.14 4.57 -3.48
CA ILE A 66 2.95 3.80 -3.07
C ILE A 66 3.36 2.56 -2.28
N ARG A 67 4.37 1.83 -2.75
CA ARG A 67 4.88 0.63 -2.06
C ARG A 67 5.46 0.96 -0.68
N ASP A 68 6.26 2.01 -0.60
CA ASP A 68 6.88 2.48 0.63
C ASP A 68 5.83 2.93 1.66
N ASN A 69 4.81 3.67 1.21
CA ASN A 69 3.68 4.05 2.05
C ASN A 69 2.94 2.81 2.57
N ALA A 70 2.64 1.84 1.70
CA ALA A 70 1.99 0.59 2.09
C ALA A 70 2.81 -0.21 3.10
N TYR A 71 4.13 -0.35 2.88
CA TYR A 71 5.03 -1.01 3.83
C TYR A 71 5.05 -0.28 5.18
N SER A 72 5.12 1.06 5.18
CA SER A 72 5.12 1.86 6.40
C SER A 72 3.79 1.75 7.17
N THR A 73 2.67 1.62 6.47
CA THR A 73 1.34 1.46 7.05
C THR A 73 1.23 0.10 7.73
N ILE A 74 1.63 -0.98 7.03
CA ILE A 74 1.68 -2.33 7.61
C ILE A 74 2.58 -2.37 8.84
N ALA A 75 3.77 -1.76 8.77
CA ALA A 75 4.70 -1.71 9.90
C ALA A 75 4.16 -0.99 11.14
N LYS A 76 3.24 -0.03 10.96
CA LYS A 76 2.60 0.70 12.07
C LYS A 76 1.42 -0.05 12.68
N GLU A 77 0.71 -0.83 11.88
CA GLU A 77 -0.59 -1.43 12.25
C GLU A 77 -0.47 -2.91 12.65
N TYR A 78 0.55 -3.61 12.14
CA TYR A 78 0.74 -5.03 12.38
C TYR A 78 1.05 -5.34 13.85
N ARG A 79 0.32 -6.29 14.41
CA ARG A 79 0.57 -6.91 15.71
C ARG A 79 0.98 -8.36 15.52
N ASN A 80 1.78 -8.88 16.45
CA ASN A 80 2.21 -10.28 16.39
C ASN A 80 1.01 -11.24 16.35
N GLY A 81 0.95 -12.08 15.32
CA GLY A 81 -0.16 -13.01 15.08
C GLY A 81 -1.15 -12.56 14.01
N ASP A 82 -1.07 -11.32 13.53
CA ASP A 82 -1.94 -10.82 12.47
C ASP A 82 -1.67 -11.53 11.13
N ARG A 83 -2.72 -11.65 10.31
CA ARG A 83 -2.63 -12.18 8.95
C ARG A 83 -2.72 -11.05 7.94
N ILE A 84 -1.82 -11.03 6.97
CA ILE A 84 -1.75 -9.97 5.96
C ILE A 84 -2.26 -10.50 4.62
N PHE A 85 -3.23 -9.78 4.05
CA PHE A 85 -3.78 -10.06 2.73
C PHE A 85 -3.50 -8.87 1.81
N ILE A 86 -2.88 -9.12 0.65
CA ILE A 86 -2.50 -8.09 -0.30
C ILE A 86 -3.18 -8.38 -1.64
N PHE A 87 -4.02 -7.46 -2.08
CA PHE A 87 -4.72 -7.54 -3.36
C PHE A 87 -4.25 -6.42 -4.28
N GLY A 88 -4.11 -6.72 -5.58
CA GLY A 88 -3.81 -5.69 -6.56
C GLY A 88 -4.29 -6.02 -7.97
N PHE A 89 -4.49 -4.97 -8.77
CA PHE A 89 -4.96 -5.05 -10.15
C PHE A 89 -4.05 -4.28 -11.10
N SER A 90 -3.82 -4.80 -12.32
CA SER A 90 -2.95 -4.20 -13.33
C SER A 90 -1.57 -3.81 -12.76
N ARG A 91 -1.13 -2.55 -12.90
CA ARG A 91 0.10 -2.04 -12.26
C ARG A 91 0.09 -2.14 -10.73
N GLY A 92 -1.07 -2.03 -10.10
CA GLY A 92 -1.23 -2.26 -8.66
C GLY A 92 -0.93 -3.71 -8.26
N ALA A 93 -1.13 -4.69 -9.16
CA ALA A 93 -0.74 -6.08 -8.93
C ALA A 93 0.79 -6.26 -8.92
N ALA A 94 1.52 -5.52 -9.78
CA ALA A 94 2.97 -5.51 -9.76
C ALA A 94 3.50 -4.94 -8.44
N SER A 95 2.96 -3.80 -7.99
CA SER A 95 3.31 -3.22 -6.68
C SER A 95 2.95 -4.14 -5.51
N ALA A 96 1.79 -4.81 -5.56
CA ALA A 96 1.39 -5.79 -4.54
C ALA A 96 2.39 -6.95 -4.42
N ARG A 97 2.87 -7.48 -5.56
CA ARG A 97 3.90 -8.53 -5.57
C ARG A 97 5.24 -8.03 -5.04
N MET A 98 5.65 -6.81 -5.42
CA MET A 98 6.87 -6.20 -4.90
C MET A 98 6.79 -5.95 -3.40
N LEU A 99 5.65 -5.47 -2.90
CA LEU A 99 5.38 -5.30 -1.47
C LEU A 99 5.47 -6.63 -0.73
N ALA A 100 4.80 -7.67 -1.24
CA ALA A 100 4.88 -9.01 -0.65
C ALA A 100 6.32 -9.54 -0.61
N SER A 101 7.09 -9.33 -1.68
CA SER A 101 8.52 -9.69 -1.71
C SER A 101 9.34 -8.91 -0.68
N GLN A 102 9.07 -7.62 -0.53
CA GLN A 102 9.73 -6.77 0.46
C GLN A 102 9.41 -7.21 1.89
N LEU A 103 8.15 -7.47 2.20
CA LEU A 103 7.73 -8.00 3.50
C LEU A 103 8.38 -9.35 3.81
N HIS A 104 8.48 -10.24 2.82
CA HIS A 104 9.13 -11.53 2.99
C HIS A 104 10.65 -11.40 3.24
N LYS A 105 11.32 -10.48 2.54
CA LYS A 105 12.77 -10.28 2.63
C LYS A 105 13.20 -9.51 3.88
N GLU A 106 12.48 -8.43 4.18
CA GLU A 106 12.87 -7.47 5.22
C GLU A 106 12.13 -7.72 6.55
N GLY A 107 11.09 -8.57 6.53
CA GLY A 107 10.18 -8.74 7.64
C GLY A 107 9.35 -7.49 7.91
N ILE A 108 8.60 -7.53 9.01
CA ILE A 108 7.88 -6.39 9.54
C ILE A 108 8.64 -5.92 10.77
N PRO A 109 9.02 -4.63 10.84
CA PRO A 109 9.57 -4.08 12.06
C PRO A 109 8.48 -4.10 13.11
N HIS A 110 8.58 -5.02 14.06
CA HIS A 110 7.76 -4.97 15.26
C HIS A 110 8.56 -4.15 16.31
N GLU A 111 7.93 -3.20 16.97
CA GLU A 111 8.47 -2.74 18.24
C GLU A 111 8.34 -3.90 19.20
N ASP A 112 9.45 -4.54 19.55
CA ASP A 112 9.46 -5.42 20.71
C ASP A 112 9.02 -4.58 21.91
N HIS A 113 7.73 -4.62 22.25
CA HIS A 113 7.30 -4.45 23.62
C HIS A 113 7.82 -5.68 24.35
N GLY A 114 9.13 -5.66 24.64
CA GLY A 114 9.73 -6.67 25.48
C GLY A 114 8.87 -6.81 26.74
N TYR A 115 8.77 -8.02 27.25
CA TYR A 115 8.03 -8.40 28.45
C TYR A 115 8.46 -7.63 29.74
N HIS A 116 9.23 -6.55 29.62
CA HIS A 116 9.78 -5.68 30.65
C HIS A 116 9.65 -4.16 30.35
N GLY A 117 8.68 -3.72 29.55
CA GLY A 117 8.24 -2.32 29.53
C GLY A 117 9.26 -1.29 29.01
N ALA A 118 10.35 -1.73 28.35
CA ALA A 118 11.26 -0.83 27.65
C ALA A 118 10.89 -0.78 26.16
N PRO A 119 10.80 0.40 25.53
CA PRO A 119 10.54 0.51 24.09
C PRO A 119 11.70 -0.11 23.31
N GLY A 120 11.43 -1.25 22.65
CA GLY A 120 12.38 -1.91 21.76
C GLY A 120 12.66 -1.02 20.55
N LYS A 121 13.93 -0.66 20.34
CA LYS A 121 14.34 0.09 19.14
C LYS A 121 14.15 -0.81 17.91
N SER A 122 13.16 -0.51 17.07
CA SER A 122 13.00 -1.12 15.75
C SER A 122 14.33 -1.14 14.99
N ARG A 123 14.87 -2.34 14.73
CA ARG A 123 16.18 -2.55 14.07
C ARG A 123 16.09 -2.46 12.53
N ASN A 124 14.92 -2.25 11.95
CA ASN A 124 14.75 -2.25 10.51
C ASN A 124 15.20 -0.90 9.90
N LYS A 125 16.35 -0.92 9.20
CA LYS A 125 16.97 0.25 8.56
C LYS A 125 16.06 0.88 7.50
N THR A 126 15.28 0.06 6.77
CA THR A 126 14.34 0.53 5.75
C THR A 126 13.22 1.33 6.39
N TYR A 127 12.58 0.80 7.44
CA TYR A 127 11.53 1.50 8.16
C TYR A 127 12.01 2.85 8.73
N ARG A 128 13.19 2.88 9.36
CA ARG A 128 13.77 4.13 9.88
C ARG A 128 14.05 5.15 8.78
N LYS A 129 14.40 4.70 7.58
CA LYS A 129 14.58 5.58 6.42
C LYS A 129 13.23 6.14 5.96
N LEU A 130 12.22 5.29 5.83
CA LEU A 130 10.88 5.67 5.39
C LEU A 130 10.21 6.67 6.33
N VAL A 131 10.29 6.45 7.64
CA VAL A 131 9.70 7.36 8.64
C VAL A 131 10.38 8.75 8.65
N ARG A 132 11.63 8.87 8.19
CA ARG A 132 12.34 10.16 8.11
C ARG A 132 12.06 10.93 6.82
N GLU A 133 11.56 10.26 5.79
CA GLU A 133 11.31 10.82 4.46
C GLU A 133 9.82 11.15 4.23
N LEU A 134 8.95 10.85 5.19
CA LEU A 134 7.55 11.26 5.26
C LEU A 134 7.40 12.55 6.08
#